data_AF-A0A3M1V2N6-F1
#
_entry.id   AF-A0A3M1V2N6-F1
#
_cell.length_a   1.000
_cell.length_b   1.000
_cell.length_c   1.000
_cell.angle_alpha   90.00
_cell.angle_beta   90.00
_cell.angle_gamma   90.00
#
_symmetry.space_group_name_H-M   'P 1'
#
loop_
_entity.id
_entity.type
_entity.pdbx_description
1 polymer ?
#
loop_
_entity_poly.entity_id
_entity_poly.type
_entity_poly.pdbx_seq_one_letter_code
_entity_poly.pdbx_strand_id
1 'polypeptide(L)'
;PEWFYAVRVFREFGLAAPIAERIRQDIQNPEPTDTSPAASPDVPRRELRPMENAATALRGFSFTYGAGLPLELGKSAQFVASAVPEAAKSEAAHQLPLVESLAEIVQQAAEPLAFTRKRRFRGQWKESVPLDAEELERQARIIDSYFKHHEIALAVGLMREWIVSWAMWKDGCTSDWLKRKTREKYERRLGALARLTRDKPADLELTPEQHEFGTRWRELAEELRNVFHHHGMRPQSLESTPKPFKAVCEFWRRLRTGDIGLPDLGGGAGRLLISPQGSRPGVLYSAVCAARAVGEPPDRCLVICSNDSAGTVDEALEKAGFQAAVEKLIVQDPYAGVAELERLVSDATPFLLDADTVVANLTGGTTLMGVAVQKLVDKARDLGRPVYRFFLIDRRDPEEQSTNPYVPSDHHCLDSVPSPQSAELERR
;
A
#
# COMPACT_ATOMS: atom_id res chain seq x y z
N PRO A 1 -30.37 -34.21 -7.96
CA PRO A 1 -30.52 -33.13 -6.94
C PRO A 1 -29.20 -32.48 -6.53
N GLU A 2 -28.15 -33.28 -6.32
CA GLU A 2 -26.89 -32.82 -5.75
C GLU A 2 -25.99 -32.04 -6.73
N TRP A 3 -25.96 -32.46 -8.00
CA TRP A 3 -25.31 -31.69 -9.09
C TRP A 3 -25.94 -30.29 -9.27
N PHE A 4 -27.26 -30.21 -9.21
CA PHE A 4 -27.97 -28.92 -9.28
C PHE A 4 -27.58 -28.00 -8.13
N TYR A 5 -27.50 -28.53 -6.90
CA TYR A 5 -27.01 -27.78 -5.75
C TYR A 5 -25.57 -27.30 -5.95
N ALA A 6 -24.66 -28.17 -6.42
CA ALA A 6 -23.26 -27.81 -6.65
C ALA A 6 -23.11 -26.69 -7.69
N VAL A 7 -23.83 -26.76 -8.80
CA VAL A 7 -23.83 -25.72 -9.84
C VAL A 7 -24.45 -24.43 -9.32
N ARG A 8 -25.54 -24.50 -8.54
CA ARG A 8 -26.15 -23.32 -7.92
C ARG A 8 -25.17 -22.61 -6.99
N VAL A 9 -24.50 -23.35 -6.10
CA VAL A 9 -23.50 -22.77 -5.18
C VAL A 9 -22.39 -22.08 -5.96
N PHE A 10 -21.91 -22.68 -7.04
CA PHE A 10 -20.91 -22.04 -7.89
C PHE A 10 -21.42 -20.75 -8.56
N ARG A 11 -22.64 -20.75 -9.08
CA ARG A 11 -23.22 -19.57 -9.76
C ARG A 11 -23.54 -18.42 -8.80
N GLU A 12 -23.98 -18.73 -7.59
CA GLU A 12 -24.38 -17.75 -6.59
C GLU A 12 -23.19 -17.20 -5.80
N PHE A 13 -22.21 -18.06 -5.47
CA PHE A 13 -21.11 -17.71 -4.54
C PHE A 13 -19.71 -17.80 -5.17
N GLY A 14 -19.57 -18.28 -6.41
CA GLY A 14 -18.27 -18.53 -7.05
C GLY A 14 -17.50 -19.74 -6.48
N LEU A 15 -18.12 -20.52 -5.58
CA LEU A 15 -17.45 -21.63 -4.88
C LEU A 15 -17.55 -22.93 -5.66
N ALA A 16 -16.40 -23.43 -6.12
CA ALA A 16 -16.29 -24.63 -6.95
C ALA A 16 -16.08 -25.93 -6.15
N ALA A 17 -15.89 -25.86 -4.83
CA ALA A 17 -15.65 -27.03 -4.00
C ALA A 17 -16.77 -28.09 -4.06
N PRO A 18 -18.07 -27.72 -4.08
CA PRO A 18 -19.14 -28.71 -4.25
C PRO A 18 -19.07 -29.46 -5.58
N ILE A 19 -18.73 -28.77 -6.68
CA ILE A 19 -18.54 -29.41 -8.01
C ILE A 19 -17.37 -30.39 -7.93
N ALA A 20 -16.24 -29.96 -7.35
CA ALA A 20 -15.07 -30.81 -7.17
C ALA A 20 -15.36 -32.08 -6.37
N GLU A 21 -16.22 -31.99 -5.36
CA GLU A 21 -16.59 -33.13 -4.53
C GLU A 21 -17.48 -34.12 -5.29
N ARG A 22 -18.43 -33.63 -6.09
CA ARG A 22 -19.27 -34.49 -6.93
C ARG A 22 -18.49 -35.22 -8.00
N ILE A 23 -17.54 -34.54 -8.65
CA ILE A 23 -16.61 -35.20 -9.58
C ILE A 23 -15.88 -36.36 -8.88
N ARG A 24 -15.38 -36.17 -7.65
CA ARG A 24 -14.68 -37.25 -6.93
C ARG A 24 -15.59 -38.41 -6.56
N GLN A 25 -16.79 -38.12 -6.09
CA GLN A 25 -17.74 -39.15 -5.67
C GLN A 25 -18.20 -40.01 -6.84
N ASP A 26 -18.51 -39.39 -7.98
CA ASP A 26 -18.96 -40.11 -9.19
C ASP A 26 -17.83 -40.97 -9.79
N ILE A 27 -16.56 -40.53 -9.68
CA ILE A 27 -15.39 -41.35 -10.04
C ILE A 27 -15.20 -42.55 -9.10
N GLN A 28 -15.42 -42.36 -7.80
CA GLN A 28 -15.16 -43.39 -6.78
C GLN A 28 -16.29 -44.43 -6.68
N ASN A 29 -17.53 -44.01 -6.95
CA ASN A 29 -18.73 -44.83 -6.84
C ASN A 29 -19.60 -44.61 -8.09
N PRO A 30 -19.22 -45.15 -9.27
CA PRO A 30 -20.04 -45.02 -10.46
C PRO A 30 -21.41 -45.68 -10.24
N GLU A 31 -22.50 -44.93 -10.42
CA GLU A 31 -23.84 -45.52 -10.33
C GLU A 31 -24.03 -46.56 -11.44
N PRO A 32 -24.65 -47.72 -11.13
CA PRO A 32 -24.98 -48.71 -12.15
C PRO A 32 -26.01 -48.11 -13.12
N THR A 33 -25.64 -47.98 -14.40
CA THR A 33 -26.56 -47.54 -15.45
C THR A 33 -27.34 -48.73 -16.00
N ASP A 34 -28.66 -48.55 -16.20
CA ASP A 34 -29.63 -49.59 -16.64
C ASP A 34 -29.35 -50.22 -18.02
N THR A 35 -28.30 -49.80 -18.72
CA THR A 35 -27.96 -50.26 -20.07
C THR A 35 -26.67 -51.08 -20.16
N SER A 36 -26.00 -51.39 -19.05
CA SER A 36 -24.82 -52.25 -19.07
C SER A 36 -24.73 -53.14 -17.82
N PRO A 37 -24.77 -54.48 -17.96
CA PRO A 37 -24.55 -55.37 -16.83
C PRO A 37 -23.11 -55.23 -16.38
N ALA A 38 -22.90 -54.64 -15.21
CA ALA A 38 -21.59 -54.50 -14.55
C ALA A 38 -20.49 -53.99 -15.50
N ALA A 39 -20.46 -52.67 -15.74
CA ALA A 39 -19.25 -52.02 -16.21
C ALA A 39 -18.09 -52.46 -15.30
N SER A 40 -17.08 -53.08 -15.90
CA SER A 40 -15.95 -53.68 -15.19
C SER A 40 -15.33 -52.68 -14.20
N PRO A 41 -14.83 -53.12 -13.03
CA PRO A 41 -14.14 -52.27 -12.05
C PRO A 41 -12.81 -51.65 -12.56
N ASP A 42 -12.50 -51.81 -13.86
CA ASP A 42 -11.23 -51.54 -14.50
C ASP A 42 -11.34 -50.37 -15.49
N VAL A 43 -11.97 -49.25 -15.14
CA VAL A 43 -11.59 -47.98 -15.82
C VAL A 43 -10.12 -47.76 -15.46
N PRO A 44 -9.18 -47.85 -16.41
CA PRO A 44 -7.77 -47.75 -16.07
C PRO A 44 -7.51 -46.43 -15.36
N ARG A 45 -6.74 -46.43 -14.25
CA ARG A 45 -6.39 -45.20 -13.51
C ARG A 45 -5.95 -44.05 -14.41
N ARG A 46 -5.41 -44.34 -15.59
CA ARG A 46 -5.00 -43.35 -16.59
C ARG A 46 -6.17 -42.53 -17.15
N GLU A 47 -7.36 -43.10 -17.28
CA GLU A 47 -8.57 -42.45 -17.81
C GLU A 47 -9.28 -41.58 -16.76
N LEU A 48 -9.07 -41.85 -15.47
CA LEU A 48 -9.62 -41.04 -14.37
C LEU A 48 -8.79 -39.79 -14.06
N ARG A 49 -7.51 -39.77 -14.48
CA ARG A 49 -6.58 -38.66 -14.19
C ARG A 49 -7.09 -37.27 -14.62
N PRO A 50 -7.68 -37.07 -15.81
CA PRO A 50 -8.22 -35.77 -16.19
C PRO A 50 -9.28 -35.27 -15.20
N MET A 51 -10.17 -36.17 -14.77
CA MET A 51 -11.24 -35.86 -13.83
C MET A 51 -10.71 -35.57 -12.41
N GLU A 52 -9.74 -36.35 -11.93
CA GLU A 52 -9.03 -36.09 -10.67
C GLU A 52 -8.30 -34.73 -10.67
N ASN A 53 -7.65 -34.40 -11.80
CA ASN A 53 -6.98 -33.13 -12.00
C ASN A 53 -7.98 -31.97 -11.98
N ALA A 54 -9.12 -32.09 -12.66
CA ALA A 54 -10.18 -31.09 -12.64
C ALA A 54 -10.75 -30.90 -11.23
N ALA A 55 -11.08 -31.97 -10.51
CA ALA A 55 -11.54 -31.89 -9.13
C ALA A 55 -10.51 -31.23 -8.20
N THR A 56 -9.22 -31.47 -8.43
CA THR A 56 -8.14 -30.84 -7.66
C THR A 56 -8.02 -29.36 -8.00
N ALA A 57 -8.06 -29.00 -9.28
CA ALA A 57 -8.03 -27.61 -9.74
C ALA A 57 -9.22 -26.80 -9.21
N LEU A 58 -10.43 -27.34 -9.28
CA LEU A 58 -11.66 -26.72 -8.77
C LEU A 58 -11.62 -26.51 -7.24
N ARG A 59 -11.12 -27.49 -6.49
CA ARG A 59 -10.95 -27.34 -5.03
C ARG A 59 -9.93 -26.24 -4.71
N GLY A 60 -8.81 -26.21 -5.44
CA GLY A 60 -7.79 -25.16 -5.31
C GLY A 60 -8.36 -23.78 -5.62
N PHE A 61 -9.11 -23.65 -6.72
CA PHE A 61 -9.81 -22.42 -7.11
C PHE A 61 -10.76 -21.95 -6.01
N SER A 62 -11.65 -22.83 -5.54
CA SER A 62 -12.62 -22.51 -4.48
C SER A 62 -11.95 -22.05 -3.19
N PHE A 63 -10.85 -22.70 -2.79
CA PHE A 63 -10.08 -22.29 -1.62
C PHE A 63 -9.49 -20.90 -1.80
N THR A 64 -8.76 -20.66 -2.91
CA THR A 64 -8.10 -19.37 -3.16
C THR A 64 -9.10 -18.23 -3.36
N TYR A 65 -10.27 -18.53 -3.93
CA TYR A 65 -11.37 -17.59 -4.11
C TYR A 65 -11.97 -17.19 -2.77
N GLY A 66 -12.38 -18.16 -1.94
CA GLY A 66 -12.96 -17.90 -0.62
C GLY A 66 -11.96 -17.31 0.39
N ALA A 67 -10.66 -17.52 0.19
CA ALA A 67 -9.61 -16.96 1.04
C ALA A 67 -9.15 -15.55 0.64
N GLY A 68 -9.65 -14.99 -0.48
CA GLY A 68 -9.24 -13.64 -0.89
C GLY A 68 -7.79 -13.54 -1.35
N LEU A 69 -7.22 -14.59 -1.96
CA LEU A 69 -5.79 -14.66 -2.33
C LEU A 69 -5.60 -14.38 -3.83
N PRO A 70 -5.42 -13.12 -4.28
CA PRO A 70 -5.56 -12.75 -5.70
C PRO A 70 -4.51 -13.38 -6.62
N LEU A 71 -3.27 -13.54 -6.16
CA LEU A 71 -2.19 -14.15 -6.95
C LEU A 71 -2.39 -15.66 -7.06
N GLU A 72 -2.65 -16.34 -5.95
CA GLU A 72 -2.97 -17.75 -5.92
C GLU A 72 -4.24 -18.08 -6.69
N LEU A 73 -5.25 -17.21 -6.64
CA LEU A 73 -6.46 -17.35 -7.43
C LEU A 73 -6.15 -17.28 -8.93
N GLY A 74 -5.27 -16.37 -9.37
CA GLY A 74 -4.81 -16.33 -10.76
C GLY A 74 -4.14 -17.62 -11.22
N LYS A 75 -3.34 -18.23 -10.33
CA LYS A 75 -2.72 -19.54 -10.55
C LYS A 75 -3.77 -20.66 -10.63
N SER A 76 -4.66 -20.75 -9.64
CA SER A 76 -5.71 -21.77 -9.58
C SER A 76 -6.67 -21.67 -10.77
N ALA A 77 -7.03 -20.46 -11.17
CA ALA A 77 -7.87 -20.18 -12.33
C ALA A 77 -7.21 -20.66 -13.63
N GLN A 78 -5.90 -20.45 -13.81
CA GLN A 78 -5.16 -20.99 -14.95
C GLN A 78 -5.19 -22.53 -14.98
N PHE A 79 -5.12 -23.18 -13.81
CA PHE A 79 -5.25 -24.64 -13.72
C PHE A 79 -6.67 -25.10 -14.06
N VAL A 80 -7.71 -24.42 -13.56
CA VAL A 80 -9.10 -24.71 -13.94
C VAL A 80 -9.30 -24.58 -15.45
N ALA A 81 -8.82 -23.50 -16.06
CA ALA A 81 -8.93 -23.25 -17.50
C ALA A 81 -8.21 -24.30 -18.38
N SER A 82 -7.31 -25.10 -17.81
CA SER A 82 -6.67 -26.22 -18.51
C SER A 82 -7.30 -27.57 -18.18
N ALA A 83 -7.49 -27.88 -16.89
CA ALA A 83 -7.90 -29.20 -16.44
C ALA A 83 -9.38 -29.50 -16.71
N VAL A 84 -10.27 -28.51 -16.62
CA VAL A 84 -11.72 -28.72 -16.80
C VAL A 84 -12.08 -29.03 -18.26
N PRO A 85 -11.62 -28.29 -19.28
CA PRO A 85 -11.86 -28.68 -20.66
C PRO A 85 -11.21 -30.01 -21.04
N GLU A 86 -10.08 -30.38 -20.44
CA GLU A 86 -9.46 -31.69 -20.64
C GLU A 86 -10.31 -32.81 -20.03
N ALA A 87 -10.81 -32.62 -18.80
CA ALA A 87 -11.70 -33.56 -18.13
C ALA A 87 -13.00 -33.78 -18.90
N ALA A 88 -13.63 -32.71 -19.42
CA ALA A 88 -14.87 -32.79 -20.19
C ALA A 88 -14.76 -33.62 -21.48
N LYS A 89 -13.54 -33.77 -22.03
CA LYS A 89 -13.26 -34.59 -23.23
C LYS A 89 -12.91 -36.04 -22.91
N SER A 90 -12.76 -36.39 -21.63
CA SER A 90 -12.39 -37.75 -21.21
C SER A 90 -13.59 -38.69 -21.28
N GLU A 91 -13.35 -39.99 -21.49
CA GLU A 91 -14.44 -40.97 -21.52
C GLU A 91 -15.21 -41.04 -20.20
N ALA A 92 -14.52 -40.84 -19.08
CA ALA A 92 -15.10 -40.76 -17.74
C ALA A 92 -16.09 -39.59 -17.56
N ALA A 93 -15.97 -38.53 -18.36
CA ALA A 93 -16.87 -37.38 -18.30
C ALA A 93 -18.27 -37.65 -18.86
N HIS A 94 -18.46 -38.69 -19.69
CA HIS A 94 -19.79 -39.03 -20.24
C HIS A 94 -20.79 -39.45 -19.15
N GLN A 95 -20.30 -39.83 -17.97
CA GLN A 95 -21.14 -40.16 -16.82
C GLN A 95 -21.67 -38.91 -16.11
N LEU A 96 -21.09 -37.73 -16.38
CA LEU A 96 -21.51 -36.48 -15.77
C LEU A 96 -22.67 -35.82 -16.53
N PRO A 97 -23.71 -35.34 -15.83
CA PRO A 97 -24.80 -34.65 -16.49
C PRO A 97 -24.33 -33.30 -17.08
N LEU A 98 -24.57 -33.11 -18.38
CA LEU A 98 -24.30 -31.86 -19.09
C LEU A 98 -22.86 -31.35 -18.94
N VAL A 99 -21.88 -32.26 -19.04
CA VAL A 99 -20.48 -31.96 -18.75
C VAL A 99 -19.90 -30.81 -19.58
N GLU A 100 -20.31 -30.67 -20.85
CA GLU A 100 -19.88 -29.57 -21.72
C GLU A 100 -20.38 -28.22 -21.19
N SER A 101 -21.68 -28.11 -20.87
CA SER A 101 -22.26 -26.88 -20.31
C SER A 101 -21.67 -26.55 -18.93
N LEU A 102 -21.41 -27.55 -18.10
CA LEU A 102 -20.74 -27.36 -16.82
C LEU A 102 -19.31 -26.82 -17.02
N ALA A 103 -18.56 -27.42 -17.94
CA ALA A 103 -17.20 -26.99 -18.26
C ALA A 103 -17.17 -25.56 -18.79
N GLU A 104 -18.12 -25.17 -19.64
CA GLU A 104 -18.28 -23.81 -20.13
C GLU A 104 -18.57 -22.81 -19.00
N ILE A 105 -19.53 -23.10 -18.13
CA ILE A 105 -19.89 -22.24 -17.00
C ILE A 105 -18.68 -22.00 -16.09
N VAL A 106 -17.93 -23.06 -15.79
CA VAL A 106 -16.73 -22.99 -14.96
C VAL A 106 -15.62 -22.20 -15.65
N GLN A 107 -15.40 -22.42 -16.95
CA GLN A 107 -14.38 -21.70 -17.72
C GLN A 107 -14.70 -20.21 -17.80
N GLN A 108 -15.93 -19.83 -18.13
CA GLN A 108 -16.36 -18.44 -18.21
C GLN A 108 -16.16 -17.68 -16.89
N ALA A 109 -16.27 -18.36 -15.75
CA ALA A 109 -16.02 -17.79 -14.44
C ALA A 109 -14.53 -17.74 -14.07
N ALA A 110 -13.74 -18.74 -14.44
CA ALA A 110 -12.33 -18.83 -14.06
C ALA A 110 -11.41 -18.01 -14.99
N GLU A 111 -11.66 -18.01 -16.29
CA GLU A 111 -10.78 -17.41 -17.31
C GLU A 111 -10.50 -15.92 -17.07
N PRO A 112 -11.49 -15.06 -16.76
CA PRO A 112 -11.22 -13.64 -16.49
C PRO A 112 -10.33 -13.40 -15.26
N LEU A 113 -10.29 -14.38 -14.35
CA LEU A 113 -9.52 -14.31 -13.09
C LEU A 113 -8.12 -14.92 -13.24
N ALA A 114 -7.87 -15.71 -14.29
CA ALA A 114 -6.57 -16.29 -14.60
C ALA A 114 -5.57 -15.23 -15.04
N PHE A 115 -4.27 -15.51 -14.88
CA PHE A 115 -3.22 -14.65 -15.44
C PHE A 115 -3.38 -14.54 -16.96
N THR A 116 -3.35 -13.31 -17.48
CA THR A 116 -3.45 -13.00 -18.92
C THR A 116 -2.42 -13.77 -19.75
N ARG A 117 -1.21 -13.94 -19.19
CA ARG A 117 -0.12 -14.70 -19.79
C ARG A 117 0.05 -16.01 -19.02
N LYS A 118 0.10 -17.13 -19.75
CA LYS A 118 0.36 -18.45 -19.16
C LYS A 118 1.68 -18.44 -18.42
N ARG A 119 1.64 -18.80 -17.13
CA ARG A 119 2.80 -18.82 -16.25
C ARG A 119 3.17 -20.22 -15.82
N ARG A 120 4.48 -20.41 -15.58
CA ARG A 120 5.02 -21.59 -14.89
C ARG A 120 5.20 -21.24 -13.42
N PHE A 121 4.69 -22.10 -12.54
CA PHE A 121 4.72 -21.86 -11.09
C PHE A 121 5.77 -22.77 -10.44
N ARG A 122 6.97 -22.26 -10.18
CA ARG A 122 8.07 -22.96 -9.48
C ARG A 122 8.73 -22.03 -8.47
N GLY A 123 9.18 -22.56 -7.33
CA GLY A 123 9.87 -21.77 -6.29
C GLY A 123 9.06 -20.56 -5.82
N GLN A 124 9.74 -19.42 -5.64
CA GLN A 124 9.15 -18.11 -5.29
C GLN A 124 8.47 -17.43 -6.49
N TRP A 125 7.55 -18.14 -7.14
CA TRP A 125 6.92 -17.70 -8.40
C TRP A 125 6.19 -16.35 -8.30
N LYS A 126 5.73 -15.94 -7.11
CA LYS A 126 5.04 -14.65 -6.92
C LYS A 126 5.92 -13.45 -7.25
N GLU A 127 7.22 -13.52 -6.97
CA GLU A 127 8.18 -12.44 -7.26
C GLU A 127 8.32 -12.20 -8.76
N SER A 128 7.98 -13.20 -9.59
CA SER A 128 7.97 -13.06 -11.05
C SER A 128 6.70 -12.40 -11.61
N VAL A 129 5.70 -12.10 -10.77
CA VAL A 129 4.47 -11.42 -11.20
C VAL A 129 4.74 -9.92 -11.20
N PRO A 130 4.79 -9.27 -12.38
CA PRO A 130 4.98 -7.83 -12.46
C PRO A 130 3.75 -7.11 -11.91
N LEU A 131 3.98 -5.95 -11.32
CA LEU A 131 2.94 -4.98 -11.09
C LEU A 131 2.77 -4.14 -12.36
N ASP A 132 1.80 -4.50 -13.19
CA ASP A 132 1.48 -3.82 -14.43
C ASP A 132 -0.03 -3.60 -14.58
N ALA A 133 -0.43 -2.91 -15.66
CA ALA A 133 -1.83 -2.63 -15.95
C ALA A 133 -2.66 -3.91 -16.15
N GLU A 134 -2.09 -4.96 -16.75
CA GLU A 134 -2.80 -6.23 -16.98
C GLU A 134 -3.13 -6.92 -15.65
N GLU A 135 -2.18 -6.95 -14.72
CA GLU A 135 -2.36 -7.54 -13.40
C GLU A 135 -3.31 -6.74 -12.52
N LEU A 136 -3.25 -5.41 -12.57
CA LEU A 136 -4.21 -4.54 -11.87
C LEU A 136 -5.63 -4.75 -12.41
N GLU A 137 -5.81 -4.79 -13.73
CA GLU A 137 -7.13 -5.04 -14.34
C GLU A 137 -7.66 -6.44 -13.96
N ARG A 138 -6.80 -7.46 -13.97
CA ARG A 138 -7.19 -8.81 -13.54
C ARG A 138 -7.67 -8.82 -12.09
N GLN A 139 -6.97 -8.15 -11.18
CA GLN A 139 -7.39 -8.05 -9.78
C GLN A 139 -8.67 -7.23 -9.63
N ALA A 140 -8.90 -6.21 -10.46
CA ALA A 140 -10.16 -5.46 -10.45
C ALA A 140 -11.35 -6.37 -10.80
N ARG A 141 -11.19 -7.28 -11.76
CA ARG A 141 -12.22 -8.30 -12.08
C ARG A 141 -12.51 -9.25 -10.91
N ILE A 142 -11.52 -9.56 -10.07
CA ILE A 142 -11.73 -10.35 -8.85
C ILE A 142 -12.60 -9.56 -7.86
N ILE A 143 -12.31 -8.28 -7.64
CA ILE A 143 -13.11 -7.41 -6.76
C ILE A 143 -14.55 -7.32 -7.25
N ASP A 144 -14.75 -7.12 -8.56
CA ASP A 144 -16.09 -7.09 -9.16
C ASP A 144 -16.82 -8.44 -8.99
N SER A 145 -16.11 -9.56 -9.10
CA SER A 145 -16.66 -10.90 -8.83
C SER A 145 -17.09 -11.05 -7.36
N TYR A 146 -16.31 -10.53 -6.41
CA TYR A 146 -16.72 -10.56 -5.00
C TYR A 146 -17.97 -9.72 -4.76
N PHE A 147 -18.08 -8.53 -5.34
CA PHE A 147 -19.32 -7.74 -5.25
C PHE A 147 -20.51 -8.46 -5.87
N LYS A 148 -20.33 -9.07 -7.04
CA LYS A 148 -21.37 -9.85 -7.72
C LYS A 148 -21.89 -11.01 -6.85
N HIS A 149 -21.02 -11.65 -6.09
CA HIS A 149 -21.36 -12.79 -5.22
C HIS A 149 -21.62 -12.37 -3.77
N HIS A 150 -21.82 -11.08 -3.49
CA HIS A 150 -22.10 -10.53 -2.16
C HIS A 150 -21.01 -10.80 -1.09
N GLU A 151 -19.78 -11.09 -1.52
CA GLU A 151 -18.60 -11.31 -0.67
C GLU A 151 -17.96 -9.98 -0.26
N ILE A 152 -18.73 -9.14 0.45
CA ILE A 152 -18.38 -7.73 0.73
C ILE A 152 -17.04 -7.61 1.46
N ALA A 153 -16.79 -8.47 2.45
CA ALA A 153 -15.56 -8.43 3.24
C ALA A 153 -14.31 -8.68 2.38
N LEU A 154 -14.39 -9.64 1.45
CA LEU A 154 -13.31 -9.95 0.52
C LEU A 154 -13.12 -8.83 -0.51
N ALA A 155 -14.22 -8.31 -1.06
CA ALA A 155 -14.19 -7.19 -2.01
C ALA A 155 -13.50 -5.95 -1.41
N VAL A 156 -13.94 -5.52 -0.24
CA VAL A 156 -13.39 -4.35 0.47
C VAL A 156 -11.94 -4.57 0.89
N GLY A 157 -11.61 -5.77 1.39
CA GLY A 157 -10.24 -6.14 1.75
C GLY A 157 -9.30 -6.07 0.56
N LEU A 158 -9.67 -6.69 -0.57
CA LEU A 158 -8.86 -6.69 -1.77
C LEU A 158 -8.79 -5.30 -2.43
N MET A 159 -9.87 -4.52 -2.40
CA MET A 159 -9.89 -3.15 -2.92
C MET A 159 -8.85 -2.26 -2.22
N ARG A 160 -8.71 -2.37 -0.89
CA ARG A 160 -7.66 -1.65 -0.15
C ARG A 160 -6.26 -2.00 -0.69
N GLU A 161 -5.97 -3.29 -0.80
CA GLU A 161 -4.66 -3.78 -1.26
C GLU A 161 -4.40 -3.44 -2.74
N TRP A 162 -5.46 -3.38 -3.54
CA TRP A 162 -5.41 -2.98 -4.93
C TRP A 162 -5.04 -1.50 -5.08
N ILE A 163 -5.67 -0.60 -4.32
CA ILE A 163 -5.39 0.85 -4.38
C ILE A 163 -3.94 1.13 -4.03
N VAL A 164 -3.39 0.44 -3.03
CA VAL A 164 -1.96 0.53 -2.67
C VAL A 164 -1.09 0.13 -3.87
N SER A 165 -1.39 -1.01 -4.48
CA SER A 165 -0.63 -1.53 -5.63
C SER A 165 -0.78 -0.61 -6.86
N TRP A 166 -1.96 -0.03 -7.08
CA TRP A 166 -2.19 0.94 -8.14
C TRP A 166 -1.42 2.24 -7.92
N ALA A 167 -1.37 2.75 -6.68
CA ALA A 167 -0.56 3.92 -6.34
C ALA A 167 0.94 3.68 -6.56
N MET A 168 1.42 2.48 -6.19
CA MET A 168 2.79 2.04 -6.47
C MET A 168 3.10 2.02 -7.97
N TRP A 169 2.20 1.46 -8.78
CA TRP A 169 2.34 1.40 -10.23
C TRP A 169 2.36 2.79 -10.87
N LYS A 170 1.51 3.72 -10.40
CA LYS A 170 1.47 5.10 -10.89
C LYS A 170 2.76 5.87 -10.62
N ASP A 171 3.41 5.60 -9.49
CA ASP A 171 4.71 6.18 -9.14
C ASP A 171 5.90 5.41 -9.78
N GLY A 172 5.64 4.42 -10.63
CA GLY A 172 6.68 3.59 -11.27
C GLY A 172 7.36 2.58 -10.33
N CYS A 173 6.95 2.49 -9.07
CA CYS A 173 7.51 1.58 -8.07
C CYS A 173 6.96 0.17 -8.24
N THR A 174 7.45 -0.52 -9.26
CA THR A 174 7.00 -1.87 -9.66
C THR A 174 7.91 -2.98 -9.17
N SER A 175 9.19 -2.68 -8.92
CA SER A 175 10.14 -3.56 -8.25
C SER A 175 9.69 -3.83 -6.82
N ASP A 176 9.84 -5.08 -6.34
CA ASP A 176 9.61 -5.41 -4.93
C ASP A 176 8.20 -5.06 -4.41
N TRP A 177 7.19 -4.97 -5.28
CA TRP A 177 5.86 -4.48 -4.91
C TRP A 177 5.12 -5.37 -3.88
N LEU A 178 5.59 -6.60 -3.71
CA LEU A 178 5.13 -7.55 -2.69
C LEU A 178 5.82 -7.37 -1.33
N LYS A 179 6.94 -6.64 -1.26
CA LYS A 179 7.66 -6.44 -0.01
C LYS A 179 6.88 -5.49 0.89
N ARG A 180 6.71 -5.91 2.15
CA ARG A 180 5.99 -5.16 3.18
C ARG A 180 6.48 -3.71 3.31
N LYS A 181 7.79 -3.49 3.38
CA LYS A 181 8.39 -2.14 3.54
C LYS A 181 7.96 -1.19 2.42
N THR A 182 7.97 -1.67 1.18
CA THR A 182 7.57 -0.88 0.00
C THR A 182 6.09 -0.54 0.05
N ARG A 183 5.22 -1.52 0.33
CA ARG A 183 3.76 -1.31 0.45
C ARG A 183 3.39 -0.35 1.57
N GLU A 184 4.02 -0.49 2.74
CA GLU A 184 3.77 0.38 3.90
C GLU A 184 4.03 1.86 3.60
N LYS A 185 5.00 2.19 2.73
CA LYS A 185 5.26 3.58 2.30
C LYS A 185 4.00 4.20 1.67
N TYR A 186 3.37 3.48 0.74
CA TYR A 186 2.19 3.96 0.03
C TYR A 186 0.94 3.95 0.92
N GLU A 187 0.79 2.93 1.77
CA GLU A 187 -0.28 2.93 2.78
C GLU A 187 -0.19 4.13 3.72
N ARG A 188 1.02 4.50 4.16
CA ARG A 188 1.23 5.67 5.02
C ARG A 188 0.89 6.97 4.31
N ARG A 189 1.29 7.14 3.04
CA ARG A 189 0.95 8.33 2.23
C ARG A 189 -0.56 8.46 2.02
N LEU A 190 -1.23 7.37 1.65
CA LEU A 190 -2.69 7.34 1.52
C LEU A 190 -3.39 7.63 2.86
N GLY A 191 -2.89 7.03 3.95
CA GLY A 191 -3.37 7.29 5.30
C GLY A 191 -3.13 8.74 5.77
N ALA A 192 -2.02 9.35 5.36
CA ALA A 192 -1.72 10.76 5.62
C ALA A 192 -2.75 11.65 4.93
N LEU A 193 -3.05 11.40 3.65
CA LEU A 193 -4.08 12.14 2.92
C LEU A 193 -5.44 12.02 3.62
N ALA A 194 -5.86 10.81 3.99
CA ALA A 194 -7.10 10.61 4.76
C ALA A 194 -7.12 11.38 6.08
N ARG A 195 -6.01 11.38 6.84
CA ARG A 195 -5.91 12.19 8.08
C ARG A 195 -6.00 13.68 7.79
N LEU A 196 -5.33 14.18 6.76
CA LEU A 196 -5.38 15.60 6.39
C LEU A 196 -6.78 16.04 5.97
N THR A 197 -7.60 15.16 5.38
CA THR A 197 -9.01 15.49 5.10
C THR A 197 -9.88 15.59 6.36
N ARG A 198 -9.48 14.95 7.47
CA ARG A 198 -10.21 14.99 8.74
C ARG A 198 -9.73 16.12 9.64
N ASP A 199 -8.42 16.24 9.76
CA ASP A 199 -7.70 17.09 10.71
C ASP A 199 -6.89 18.15 9.94
N LYS A 200 -7.54 18.85 9.00
CA LYS A 200 -6.89 19.81 8.08
C LYS A 200 -6.31 21.00 8.87
N PRO A 201 -5.00 21.30 8.76
CA PRO A 201 -4.43 22.57 9.22
C PRO A 201 -5.09 23.76 8.53
N ALA A 202 -5.29 24.88 9.24
CA ALA A 202 -5.99 26.05 8.71
C ALA A 202 -5.43 26.53 7.35
N ASP A 203 -4.11 26.52 7.21
CA ASP A 203 -3.41 27.05 6.04
C ASP A 203 -3.08 26.00 4.96
N LEU A 204 -3.50 24.74 5.14
CA LEU A 204 -3.26 23.69 4.15
C LEU A 204 -4.45 23.56 3.20
N GLU A 205 -4.34 24.03 1.97
CA GLU A 205 -5.35 23.80 0.94
C GLU A 205 -5.15 22.45 0.25
N LEU A 206 -6.09 21.53 0.44
CA LEU A 206 -6.17 20.31 -0.35
C LEU A 206 -6.98 20.61 -1.62
N THR A 207 -6.50 20.10 -2.74
CA THR A 207 -7.27 20.10 -3.99
C THR A 207 -8.59 19.33 -3.83
N PRO A 208 -9.63 19.64 -4.62
CA PRO A 208 -10.88 18.86 -4.63
C PRO A 208 -10.65 17.35 -4.79
N GLU A 209 -9.69 16.97 -5.65
CA GLU A 209 -9.29 15.59 -5.91
C GLU A 209 -8.64 14.94 -4.67
N GLN A 210 -7.72 15.64 -4.00
CA GLN A 210 -7.13 15.18 -2.74
C GLN A 210 -8.18 14.99 -1.65
N HIS A 211 -9.12 15.93 -1.54
CA HIS A 211 -10.19 15.87 -0.54
C HIS A 211 -11.14 14.70 -0.81
N GLU A 212 -11.59 14.53 -2.06
CA GLU A 212 -12.42 13.40 -2.47
C GLU A 212 -11.69 12.08 -2.19
N PHE A 213 -10.47 11.93 -2.70
CA PHE A 213 -9.72 10.68 -2.58
C PHE A 213 -9.39 10.33 -1.13
N GLY A 214 -8.94 11.30 -0.33
CA GLY A 214 -8.65 11.11 1.10
C GLY A 214 -9.89 10.68 1.89
N THR A 215 -11.04 11.30 1.61
CA THR A 215 -12.33 10.92 2.20
C THR A 215 -12.70 9.49 1.83
N ARG A 216 -12.60 9.11 0.55
CA ARG A 216 -12.94 7.75 0.09
C ARG A 216 -11.99 6.70 0.61
N TRP A 217 -10.69 7.00 0.70
CA TRP A 217 -9.71 6.11 1.31
C TRP A 217 -10.01 5.88 2.79
N ARG A 218 -10.36 6.93 3.54
CA ARG A 218 -10.78 6.81 4.95
C ARG A 218 -12.01 5.92 5.10
N GLU A 219 -13.06 6.19 4.33
CA GLU A 219 -14.30 5.41 4.33
C GLU A 219 -14.04 3.92 4.02
N LEU A 220 -13.16 3.64 3.06
CA LEU A 220 -12.77 2.28 2.72
C LEU A 220 -11.95 1.61 3.84
N ALA A 221 -10.85 2.24 4.26
CA ALA A 221 -9.85 1.62 5.13
C ALA A 221 -10.26 1.61 6.61
N GLU A 222 -10.84 2.70 7.09
CA GLU A 222 -11.19 2.88 8.51
C GLU A 222 -12.62 2.47 8.83
N GLU A 223 -13.58 2.74 7.93
CA GLU A 223 -15.00 2.53 8.23
C GLU A 223 -15.53 1.19 7.71
N LEU A 224 -15.28 0.84 6.45
CA LEU A 224 -15.75 -0.43 5.87
C LEU A 224 -14.86 -1.60 6.23
N ARG A 225 -13.56 -1.51 5.92
CA ARG A 225 -12.65 -2.65 6.10
C ARG A 225 -12.57 -3.06 7.55
N ASN A 226 -12.43 -2.11 8.48
CA ASN A 226 -12.32 -2.44 9.91
C ASN A 226 -13.61 -3.08 10.46
N VAL A 227 -14.78 -2.66 9.96
CA VAL A 227 -16.07 -3.31 10.29
C VAL A 227 -16.03 -4.81 10.01
N PHE A 228 -15.62 -5.18 8.78
CA PHE A 228 -15.62 -6.57 8.37
C PHE A 228 -14.42 -7.35 8.93
N HIS A 229 -13.25 -6.70 9.04
CA HIS A 229 -12.02 -7.34 9.50
C HIS A 229 -12.01 -7.63 11.01
N HIS A 230 -12.65 -6.79 11.83
CA HIS A 230 -12.79 -7.07 13.26
C HIS A 230 -14.02 -7.90 13.59
N HIS A 231 -14.69 -8.49 12.59
CA HIS A 231 -15.84 -9.39 12.76
C HIS A 231 -16.93 -8.83 13.70
N GLY A 232 -17.16 -7.52 13.65
CA GLY A 232 -18.16 -6.86 14.50
C GLY A 232 -17.77 -6.69 15.98
N MET A 233 -16.53 -6.99 16.38
CA MET A 233 -16.00 -6.79 17.75
C MET A 233 -15.75 -5.30 18.04
N ARG A 234 -16.83 -4.51 18.03
CA ARG A 234 -16.82 -3.06 18.31
C ARG A 234 -18.07 -2.64 19.11
N PRO A 235 -18.04 -1.50 19.81
CA PRO A 235 -19.18 -1.04 20.60
C PRO A 235 -20.46 -0.78 19.79
N GLN A 236 -20.32 -0.44 18.50
CA GLN A 236 -21.46 -0.09 17.64
C GLN A 236 -22.05 -1.32 16.95
N SER A 237 -23.35 -1.55 17.15
CA SER A 237 -24.14 -2.54 16.42
C SER A 237 -24.16 -2.26 14.91
N LEU A 238 -24.10 -3.32 14.12
CA LEU A 238 -24.27 -3.29 12.67
C LEU A 238 -25.59 -3.99 12.32
N GLU A 239 -26.65 -3.21 12.21
CA GLU A 239 -27.98 -3.72 11.84
C GLU A 239 -28.21 -3.69 10.32
N SER A 240 -27.37 -2.97 9.58
CA SER A 240 -27.46 -2.81 8.14
C SER A 240 -26.09 -2.52 7.52
N THR A 241 -26.05 -2.54 6.18
CA THR A 241 -24.87 -2.16 5.41
C THR A 241 -24.34 -0.79 5.85
N PRO A 242 -23.04 -0.63 6.12
CA PRO A 242 -22.50 0.64 6.59
C PRO A 242 -22.78 1.78 5.58
N LYS A 243 -23.09 2.97 6.10
CA LYS A 243 -23.36 4.19 5.31
C LYS A 243 -22.38 4.44 4.15
N PRO A 244 -21.04 4.32 4.32
CA PRO A 244 -20.11 4.60 3.22
C PRO A 244 -20.14 3.57 2.07
N PHE A 245 -20.80 2.42 2.22
CA PHE A 245 -20.72 1.32 1.26
C PHE A 245 -21.06 1.73 -0.17
N LYS A 246 -22.19 2.42 -0.38
CA LYS A 246 -22.61 2.86 -1.72
C LYS A 246 -21.59 3.80 -2.36
N ALA A 247 -21.04 4.71 -1.56
CA ALA A 247 -20.10 5.70 -2.03
C ALA A 247 -18.73 5.10 -2.35
N VAL A 248 -18.29 4.10 -1.58
CA VAL A 248 -17.07 3.32 -1.87
C VAL A 248 -17.25 2.46 -3.13
N CYS A 249 -18.42 1.85 -3.35
CA CYS A 249 -18.69 1.13 -4.61
C CYS A 249 -18.67 2.06 -5.84
N GLU A 250 -19.20 3.28 -5.71
CA GLU A 250 -19.14 4.28 -6.77
C GLU A 250 -17.70 4.77 -7.01
N PHE A 251 -16.96 5.03 -5.94
CA PHE A 251 -15.54 5.37 -6.00
C PHE A 251 -14.74 4.27 -6.70
N TRP A 252 -14.94 3.00 -6.33
CA TRP A 252 -14.33 1.86 -6.99
C TRP A 252 -14.63 1.81 -8.49
N ARG A 253 -15.89 1.99 -8.87
CA ARG A 253 -16.31 2.00 -10.28
C ARG A 253 -15.57 3.07 -11.07
N ARG A 254 -15.48 4.30 -10.55
CA ARG A 254 -14.76 5.42 -11.19
C ARG A 254 -13.25 5.17 -11.24
N LEU A 255 -12.69 4.58 -10.18
CA LEU A 255 -11.27 4.28 -10.10
C LEU A 255 -10.84 3.26 -11.16
N ARG A 256 -11.58 2.16 -11.32
CA ARG A 256 -11.27 1.11 -12.29
C ARG A 256 -11.49 1.55 -13.74
N THR A 257 -12.41 2.47 -14.01
CA THR A 257 -12.64 3.02 -15.36
C THR A 257 -11.64 4.12 -15.73
N GLY A 258 -10.84 4.59 -14.77
CA GLY A 258 -9.90 5.69 -14.96
C GLY A 258 -10.53 7.08 -14.88
N ASP A 259 -11.77 7.19 -14.41
CA ASP A 259 -12.47 8.47 -14.22
C ASP A 259 -11.89 9.29 -13.06
N ILE A 260 -11.11 8.67 -12.18
CA ILE A 260 -10.36 9.31 -11.09
C ILE A 260 -8.89 8.91 -11.21
N GLY A 261 -8.01 9.91 -11.25
CA GLY A 261 -6.57 9.73 -11.15
C GLY A 261 -6.09 9.61 -9.70
N LEU A 262 -4.86 9.14 -9.51
CA LEU A 262 -4.20 9.24 -8.21
C LEU A 262 -3.88 10.73 -8.02
N PRO A 263 -4.43 11.40 -6.99
CA PRO A 263 -4.04 12.77 -6.73
C PRO A 263 -2.58 12.82 -6.27
N ASP A 264 -1.98 14.00 -6.32
CA ASP A 264 -0.69 14.19 -5.68
C ASP A 264 -0.79 13.84 -4.18
N LEU A 265 0.01 12.87 -3.74
CA LEU A 265 0.12 12.46 -2.35
C LEU A 265 1.17 13.30 -1.59
N GLY A 266 1.54 14.45 -2.16
CA GLY A 266 2.62 15.34 -1.76
C GLY A 266 4.01 14.77 -2.11
N GLY A 267 5.01 15.63 -2.05
CA GLY A 267 6.36 15.39 -2.53
C GLY A 267 6.71 16.39 -3.64
N GLY A 268 7.80 16.15 -4.35
CA GLY A 268 8.22 16.92 -5.52
C GLY A 268 8.95 18.22 -5.21
N ALA A 269 9.01 18.65 -3.94
CA ALA A 269 9.77 19.83 -3.53
C ALA A 269 11.13 19.49 -2.90
N GLY A 270 11.66 18.29 -3.19
CA GLY A 270 13.03 17.91 -2.88
C GLY A 270 13.30 17.64 -1.41
N ARG A 271 14.58 17.75 -1.03
CA ARG A 271 15.08 17.44 0.30
C ARG A 271 14.96 18.66 1.22
N LEU A 272 14.21 18.50 2.31
CA LEU A 272 14.01 19.53 3.34
C LEU A 272 14.97 19.33 4.51
N LEU A 273 15.79 20.33 4.83
CA LEU A 273 16.55 20.39 6.08
C LEU A 273 15.73 21.08 7.17
N ILE A 274 15.55 20.42 8.31
CA ILE A 274 15.01 21.02 9.53
C ILE A 274 16.15 21.21 10.52
N SER A 275 16.36 22.44 11.00
CA SER A 275 17.39 22.70 12.00
C SER A 275 16.91 23.75 13.00
N PRO A 276 17.19 23.59 14.30
CA PRO A 276 17.04 24.66 15.25
C PRO A 276 18.20 25.65 15.07
N GLN A 277 17.96 26.91 15.39
CA GLN A 277 18.96 27.97 15.41
C GLN A 277 18.86 28.72 16.74
N GLY A 278 19.95 28.69 17.50
CA GLY A 278 20.07 29.38 18.79
C GLY A 278 20.81 30.71 18.69
N SER A 279 21.36 31.18 19.81
CA SER A 279 22.19 32.38 19.83
C SER A 279 23.52 32.24 19.08
N ARG A 280 23.97 31.01 18.82
CA ARG A 280 25.21 30.73 18.08
C ARG A 280 24.89 30.34 16.62
N PRO A 281 25.35 31.11 15.61
CA PRO A 281 25.08 30.83 14.18
C PRO A 281 25.78 29.60 13.62
N GLY A 282 26.82 29.10 14.31
CA GLY A 282 27.60 27.95 13.84
C GLY A 282 26.80 26.66 13.69
N VAL A 283 25.72 26.48 14.46
CA VAL A 283 24.92 25.24 14.41
C VAL A 283 24.19 25.10 13.08
N LEU A 284 23.47 26.12 12.62
CA LEU A 284 22.76 26.06 11.35
C LEU A 284 23.74 25.92 10.17
N TYR A 285 24.87 26.64 10.22
CA TYR A 285 25.96 26.48 9.26
C TYR A 285 26.42 25.01 9.17
N SER A 286 26.77 24.42 10.32
CA SER A 286 27.20 23.02 10.41
C SER A 286 26.11 22.04 9.98
N ALA A 287 24.84 22.33 10.25
CA ALA A 287 23.71 21.48 9.85
C ALA A 287 23.58 21.40 8.32
N VAL A 288 23.75 22.54 7.61
CA VAL A 288 23.77 22.56 6.14
C VAL A 288 24.95 21.77 5.59
N CYS A 289 26.16 21.97 6.15
CA CYS A 289 27.35 21.22 5.75
C CYS A 289 27.18 19.70 5.96
N ALA A 290 26.69 19.30 7.13
CA ALA A 290 26.42 17.89 7.44
C ALA A 290 25.34 17.30 6.54
N ALA A 291 24.25 18.02 6.27
CA ALA A 291 23.19 17.55 5.38
C ALA A 291 23.73 17.21 3.98
N ARG A 292 24.64 18.05 3.44
CA ARG A 292 25.35 17.80 2.17
C ARG A 292 26.31 16.62 2.24
N ALA A 293 26.96 16.39 3.37
CA ALA A 293 27.85 15.24 3.53
C ALA A 293 27.06 13.92 3.59
N VAL A 294 25.84 13.95 4.13
CA VAL A 294 24.96 12.79 4.30
C VAL A 294 24.22 12.41 3.00
N GLY A 295 24.22 13.25 1.95
CA GLY A 295 23.56 12.93 0.68
C GLY A 295 23.42 14.14 -0.24
N GLU A 296 22.39 14.17 -1.08
CA GLU A 296 22.11 15.32 -1.97
C GLU A 296 21.93 16.63 -1.18
N PRO A 297 22.40 17.79 -1.65
CA PRO A 297 22.22 19.04 -0.93
C PRO A 297 20.73 19.29 -0.62
N PRO A 298 20.39 19.87 0.55
CA PRO A 298 19.01 20.25 0.80
C PRO A 298 18.56 21.32 -0.20
N ASP A 299 17.34 21.17 -0.72
CA ASP A 299 16.69 22.11 -1.63
C ASP A 299 15.92 23.20 -0.89
N ARG A 300 15.59 22.94 0.38
CA ARG A 300 14.81 23.85 1.23
C ARG A 300 15.26 23.71 2.68
N CYS A 301 15.10 24.77 3.46
CA CYS A 301 15.40 24.76 4.88
C CYS A 301 14.23 25.30 5.70
N LEU A 302 13.86 24.57 6.75
CA LEU A 302 12.90 24.98 7.76
C LEU A 302 13.67 25.21 9.07
N VAL A 303 13.80 26.46 9.48
CA VAL A 303 14.62 26.85 10.63
C VAL A 303 13.73 27.17 11.83
N ILE A 304 13.94 26.46 12.93
CA ILE A 304 13.23 26.73 14.19
C ILE A 304 14.08 27.70 15.01
N CYS A 305 13.59 28.90 15.28
CA CYS A 305 14.36 29.94 15.95
C CYS A 305 13.48 30.78 16.89
N SER A 306 14.11 31.51 17.81
CA SER A 306 13.46 32.59 18.58
C SER A 306 13.63 33.91 17.85
N ASN A 307 12.85 34.93 18.25
CA ASN A 307 13.01 36.31 17.74
C ASN A 307 14.48 36.79 17.80
N ASP A 308 15.19 36.50 18.89
CA ASP A 308 16.58 36.92 19.09
C ASP A 308 17.55 36.25 18.10
N SER A 309 17.30 34.99 17.77
CA SER A 309 18.17 34.20 16.87
C SER A 309 17.83 34.34 15.39
N ALA A 310 16.61 34.79 15.06
CA ALA A 310 16.11 34.89 13.69
C ALA A 310 16.97 35.78 12.78
N GLY A 311 17.59 36.83 13.34
CA GLY A 311 18.48 37.75 12.63
C GLY A 311 19.80 37.11 12.16
N THR A 312 20.21 35.99 12.74
CA THR A 312 21.47 35.29 12.39
C THR A 312 21.29 34.16 11.38
N VAL A 313 20.04 33.83 11.04
CA VAL A 313 19.71 32.71 10.14
C VAL A 313 20.27 32.93 8.75
N ASP A 314 20.03 34.10 8.16
CA ASP A 314 20.38 34.38 6.77
C ASP A 314 21.90 34.41 6.59
N GLU A 315 22.62 35.03 7.53
CA GLU A 315 24.09 35.02 7.55
C GLU A 315 24.65 33.60 7.65
N ALA A 316 24.13 32.76 8.55
CA ALA A 316 24.61 31.39 8.70
C ALA A 316 24.40 30.55 7.43
N LEU A 317 23.26 30.71 6.77
CA LEU A 317 22.95 30.04 5.51
C LEU A 317 23.80 30.55 4.36
N GLU A 318 24.03 31.86 4.26
CA GLU A 318 24.91 32.46 3.26
C GLU A 318 26.35 31.95 3.42
N LYS A 319 26.87 31.93 4.66
CA LYS A 319 28.21 31.38 4.95
C LYS A 319 28.32 29.90 4.60
N ALA A 320 27.23 29.14 4.76
CA ALA A 320 27.17 27.74 4.33
C ALA A 320 27.02 27.60 2.80
N GLY A 321 26.86 28.70 2.06
CA GLY A 321 26.58 28.69 0.62
C GLY A 321 25.22 28.10 0.29
N PHE A 322 24.23 28.25 1.15
CA PHE A 322 22.84 27.81 0.92
C PHE A 322 22.07 28.96 0.25
N GLN A 323 21.55 28.72 -0.95
CA GLN A 323 20.86 29.74 -1.76
C GLN A 323 19.40 29.40 -2.04
N ALA A 324 18.88 28.33 -1.43
CA ALA A 324 17.55 27.82 -1.72
C ALA A 324 16.50 28.38 -0.76
N ALA A 325 15.24 27.93 -0.87
CA ALA A 325 14.14 28.49 -0.08
C ALA A 325 14.32 28.22 1.42
N VAL A 326 14.02 29.23 2.24
CA VAL A 326 14.14 29.20 3.70
C VAL A 326 12.84 29.65 4.33
N GLU A 327 12.33 28.86 5.26
CA GLU A 327 11.19 29.21 6.09
C GLU A 327 11.63 29.27 7.56
N LYS A 328 11.18 30.30 8.29
CA LYS A 328 11.57 30.52 9.69
C LYS A 328 10.35 30.31 10.59
N LEU A 329 10.41 29.29 11.43
CA LEU A 329 9.39 29.01 12.45
C LEU A 329 9.80 29.63 13.77
N ILE A 330 9.08 30.68 14.18
CA ILE A 330 9.37 31.44 15.40
C ILE A 330 8.71 30.79 16.62
N VAL A 331 9.55 30.43 17.60
CA VAL A 331 9.16 30.07 18.97
C VAL A 331 9.21 31.34 19.81
N GLN A 332 8.06 31.79 20.33
CA GLN A 332 7.98 33.05 21.09
C GLN A 332 8.64 32.90 22.46
N ASP A 333 8.37 31.81 23.17
CA ASP A 333 9.06 31.43 24.41
C ASP A 333 9.90 30.17 24.18
N PRO A 334 11.18 30.32 23.82
CA PRO A 334 12.05 29.17 23.55
C PRO A 334 12.42 28.36 24.81
N TYR A 335 12.03 28.78 26.02
CA TYR A 335 12.37 28.07 27.26
C TYR A 335 11.17 27.34 27.86
N ALA A 336 9.96 27.91 27.79
CA ALA A 336 8.76 27.33 28.39
C ALA A 336 7.52 27.29 27.48
N GLY A 337 7.63 27.71 26.22
CA GLY A 337 6.54 27.77 25.23
C GLY A 337 6.04 26.42 24.69
N VAL A 338 5.86 25.40 25.54
CA VAL A 338 5.41 24.05 25.13
C VAL A 338 4.07 24.08 24.40
N ALA A 339 3.19 25.01 24.76
CA ALA A 339 1.89 25.19 24.11
C ALA A 339 2.00 25.62 22.63
N GLU A 340 3.13 26.19 22.21
CA GLU A 340 3.35 26.62 20.83
C GLU A 340 3.67 25.48 19.88
N LEU A 341 4.09 24.32 20.39
CA LEU A 341 4.59 23.22 19.57
C LEU A 341 3.54 22.69 18.59
N GLU A 342 2.27 22.64 18.97
CA GLU A 342 1.20 22.19 18.08
C GLU A 342 0.95 23.18 16.93
N ARG A 343 1.06 24.48 17.21
CA ARG A 343 1.02 25.52 16.17
C ARG A 343 2.21 25.35 15.21
N LEU A 344 3.42 25.18 15.73
CA LEU A 344 4.61 24.99 14.89
C LEU A 344 4.50 23.75 13.99
N VAL A 345 3.94 22.65 14.49
CA VAL A 345 3.67 21.44 13.70
C VAL A 345 2.63 21.71 12.63
N SER A 346 1.57 22.46 12.95
CA SER A 346 0.55 22.88 11.99
C SER A 346 1.17 23.74 10.87
N ASP A 347 1.90 24.79 11.22
CA ASP A 347 2.55 25.73 10.30
C ASP A 347 3.58 25.02 9.40
N ALA A 348 4.30 24.03 9.93
CA ALA A 348 5.27 23.23 9.19
C ALA A 348 4.63 22.19 8.26
N THR A 349 3.37 21.79 8.49
CA THR A 349 2.75 20.64 7.81
C THR A 349 2.78 20.75 6.28
N PRO A 350 2.49 21.90 5.64
CA PRO A 350 2.62 22.04 4.19
C PRO A 350 4.04 21.74 3.69
N PHE A 351 5.07 22.29 4.33
CA PHE A 351 6.47 22.07 3.95
C PHE A 351 6.89 20.61 4.08
N LEU A 352 6.44 19.94 5.14
CA LEU A 352 6.67 18.51 5.37
C LEU A 352 5.91 17.65 4.36
N LEU A 353 4.69 18.04 3.99
CA LEU A 353 3.90 17.33 2.99
C LEU A 353 4.55 17.39 1.61
N ASP A 354 5.16 18.50 1.23
CA ASP A 354 5.77 18.64 -0.10
C ASP A 354 7.18 18.07 -0.20
N ALA A 355 7.81 17.72 0.93
CA ALA A 355 9.16 17.16 0.93
C ALA A 355 9.20 15.75 0.31
N ASP A 356 10.21 15.48 -0.51
CA ASP A 356 10.54 14.12 -0.93
C ASP A 356 11.26 13.36 0.17
N THR A 357 12.05 14.08 0.97
CA THR A 357 12.83 13.57 2.09
C THR A 357 13.05 14.67 3.11
N VAL A 358 13.01 14.33 4.39
CA VAL A 358 13.29 15.24 5.50
C VAL A 358 14.58 14.85 6.18
N VAL A 359 15.45 15.82 6.43
CA VAL A 359 16.69 15.63 7.19
C VAL A 359 16.71 16.60 8.33
N ALA A 360 16.89 16.10 9.54
CA ALA A 360 16.67 16.85 10.76
C ALA A 360 17.93 16.86 11.63
N ASN A 361 18.42 18.07 11.92
CA ASN A 361 19.43 18.31 12.93
C ASN A 361 18.73 18.43 14.30
N LEU A 362 19.12 17.61 15.26
CA LEU A 362 18.56 17.64 16.62
C LEU A 362 19.33 18.55 17.58
N THR A 363 20.43 19.16 17.15
CA THR A 363 21.32 19.96 18.00
C THR A 363 21.20 21.45 17.69
N GLY A 364 21.33 22.28 18.72
CA GLY A 364 21.29 23.74 18.61
C GLY A 364 20.00 24.32 19.17
N GLY A 365 20.01 25.63 19.39
CA GLY A 365 18.89 26.30 20.06
C GLY A 365 18.76 25.87 21.53
N THR A 366 17.56 26.08 22.08
CA THR A 366 17.18 25.59 23.40
C THR A 366 16.71 24.14 23.32
N THR A 367 16.61 23.46 24.47
CA THR A 367 16.03 22.11 24.56
C THR A 367 14.63 22.04 23.93
N LEU A 368 13.81 23.08 24.11
CA LEU A 368 12.46 23.12 23.54
C LEU A 368 12.48 23.17 22.01
N MET A 369 13.44 23.86 21.39
CA MET A 369 13.58 23.85 19.94
C MET A 369 13.97 22.46 19.43
N GLY A 370 14.87 21.76 20.13
CA GLY A 370 15.19 20.36 19.81
C GLY A 370 13.96 19.44 19.90
N VAL A 371 13.10 19.64 20.91
CA VAL A 371 11.81 18.94 21.03
C VAL A 371 10.88 19.29 19.86
N ALA A 372 10.84 20.55 19.44
CA ALA A 372 10.07 20.98 18.27
C ALA A 372 10.53 20.25 17.00
N VAL A 373 11.84 20.16 16.74
CA VAL A 373 12.38 19.38 15.62
C VAL A 373 11.92 17.93 15.68
N GLN A 374 11.99 17.29 16.86
CA GLN A 374 11.57 15.90 17.00
C GLN A 374 10.07 15.72 16.71
N LYS A 375 9.21 16.65 17.14
CA LYS A 375 7.78 16.65 16.76
C LYS A 375 7.58 16.80 15.25
N LEU A 376 8.36 17.66 14.58
CA LEU A 376 8.30 17.80 13.12
C LEU A 376 8.78 16.53 12.39
N VAL A 377 9.79 15.84 12.94
CA VAL A 377 10.23 14.54 12.43
C VAL A 377 9.12 13.50 12.54
N ASP A 378 8.45 13.42 13.68
CA ASP A 378 7.36 12.46 13.87
C ASP A 378 6.18 12.79 12.95
N LYS A 379 5.85 14.08 12.79
CA LYS A 379 4.86 14.52 11.81
C LYS A 379 5.26 14.15 10.37
N ALA A 380 6.51 14.34 9.98
CA ALA A 380 6.98 13.95 8.64
C ALA A 380 6.84 12.45 8.39
N ARG A 381 7.16 11.61 9.39
CA ARG A 381 6.95 10.15 9.33
C ARG A 381 5.47 9.81 9.21
N ASP A 382 4.62 10.51 9.95
CA ASP A 382 3.17 10.36 9.86
C ASP A 382 2.62 10.78 8.49
N LEU A 383 3.27 11.73 7.82
CA LEU A 383 2.97 12.10 6.43
C LEU A 383 3.55 11.11 5.40
N GLY A 384 4.22 10.04 5.86
CA GLY A 384 4.84 9.04 4.99
C GLY A 384 6.15 9.48 4.35
N ARG A 385 6.81 10.51 4.90
CA ARG A 385 8.09 11.01 4.39
C ARG A 385 9.27 10.20 4.94
N PRO A 386 10.26 9.86 4.09
CA PRO A 386 11.56 9.41 4.56
C PRO A 386 12.19 10.48 5.47
N VAL A 387 12.68 10.08 6.63
CA VAL A 387 13.31 11.00 7.59
C VAL A 387 14.67 10.49 8.04
N TYR A 388 15.65 11.40 8.06
CA TYR A 388 17.02 11.16 8.52
C TYR A 388 17.38 12.14 9.62
N ARG A 389 17.64 11.65 10.83
CA ARG A 389 18.08 12.49 11.93
C ARG A 389 19.58 12.40 12.10
N PHE A 390 20.17 13.53 12.46
CA PHE A 390 21.56 13.61 12.89
C PHE A 390 21.69 14.61 14.03
N PHE A 391 22.80 14.53 14.75
CA PHE A 391 23.18 15.54 15.73
C PHE A 391 24.60 16.02 15.42
N LEU A 392 24.90 17.23 15.88
CA LEU A 392 26.18 17.89 15.68
C LEU A 392 27.01 17.83 16.97
N ILE A 393 28.32 17.72 16.82
CA ILE A 393 29.27 17.75 17.93
C ILE A 393 30.34 18.78 17.61
N ASP A 394 30.31 19.90 18.33
CA ASP A 394 31.40 20.88 18.30
C ASP A 394 32.28 20.69 19.54
N ARG A 395 33.52 20.24 19.32
CA ARG A 395 34.49 19.96 20.38
C ARG A 395 35.33 21.16 20.77
N ARG A 396 35.19 22.28 20.04
CA ARG A 396 35.92 23.51 20.31
C ARG A 396 35.43 24.16 21.60
N ASP A 397 36.27 24.98 22.21
CA ASP A 397 35.90 25.72 23.40
C ASP A 397 34.75 26.71 23.11
N PRO A 398 33.81 26.95 24.06
CA PRO A 398 32.73 27.92 23.88
C PRO A 398 33.17 29.31 23.38
N GLU A 399 34.34 29.80 23.78
CA GLU A 399 34.88 31.10 23.34
C GLU A 399 35.29 31.05 21.85
N GLU A 400 35.92 29.96 21.42
CA GLU A 400 36.28 29.73 20.02
C GLU A 400 35.03 29.58 19.14
N GLN A 401 34.00 28.88 19.63
CA GLN A 401 32.71 28.78 18.92
C GLN A 401 32.02 30.14 18.75
N SER A 402 32.24 31.07 19.69
CA SER A 402 31.65 32.40 19.62
C SER A 402 32.42 33.33 18.69
N THR A 403 33.75 33.27 18.69
CA THR A 403 34.62 34.15 17.89
C THR A 403 34.78 33.67 16.45
N ASN A 404 34.69 32.36 16.22
CA ASN A 404 34.75 31.75 14.90
C ASN A 404 33.61 30.73 14.70
N PRO A 405 32.35 31.19 14.57
CA PRO A 405 31.20 30.29 14.57
C PRO A 405 31.09 29.43 13.30
N TYR A 406 31.64 29.86 12.16
CA TYR A 406 31.45 29.21 10.86
C TYR A 406 32.49 28.13 10.55
N VAL A 407 32.66 27.18 11.47
CA VAL A 407 33.54 26.01 11.29
C VAL A 407 32.67 24.76 11.34
N PRO A 408 32.77 23.85 10.34
CA PRO A 408 31.94 22.66 10.30
C PRO A 408 32.18 21.78 11.54
N SER A 409 31.10 21.41 12.21
CA SER A 409 31.12 20.48 13.34
C SER A 409 31.11 19.03 12.85
N ASP A 410 31.58 18.11 13.69
CA ASP A 410 31.36 16.68 13.47
C ASP A 410 29.85 16.38 13.49
N HIS A 411 29.40 15.38 12.75
CA HIS A 411 28.00 14.94 12.75
C HIS A 411 27.89 13.44 12.96
N HIS A 412 26.79 13.02 13.58
CA HIS A 412 26.46 11.61 13.78
C HIS A 412 25.02 11.33 13.36
N CYS A 413 24.83 10.39 12.45
CA CYS A 413 23.51 9.98 11.96
C CYS A 413 22.88 8.98 12.94
N LEU A 414 21.62 9.23 13.30
CA LEU A 414 20.82 8.33 14.15
C LEU A 414 20.05 7.29 13.34
N ASP A 415 19.77 7.60 12.07
CA ASP A 415 19.02 6.75 11.17
C ASP A 415 19.92 6.30 10.00
N SER A 416 19.70 5.09 9.47
CA SER A 416 20.48 4.56 8.34
C SER A 416 20.27 5.42 7.10
N VAL A 417 21.35 6.03 6.60
CA VAL A 417 21.34 6.82 5.37
C VAL A 417 21.17 5.88 4.17
N PRO A 418 20.27 6.13 3.20
CA PRO A 418 20.21 5.36 1.98
C PRO A 418 21.50 5.60 1.22
N SER A 419 22.20 4.52 0.85
CA SER A 419 23.33 4.70 -0.04
C SER A 419 22.83 5.30 -1.37
N PRO A 420 23.64 6.09 -2.09
CA PRO A 420 23.29 6.55 -3.44
C PRO A 420 22.91 5.38 -4.37
N GLN A 421 23.51 4.20 -4.17
CA GLN A 421 23.15 2.97 -4.88
C GLN A 421 21.74 2.45 -4.53
N SER A 422 21.28 2.67 -3.31
CA SER A 422 19.93 2.31 -2.86
C SER A 422 18.86 3.20 -3.49
N ALA A 423 19.15 4.49 -3.71
CA ALA A 423 18.23 5.40 -4.39
C ALA A 423 18.13 5.12 -5.90
N GLU A 424 19.23 4.69 -6.54
CA GLU A 424 19.20 4.27 -7.95
C GLU A 424 18.53 2.90 -8.16
N LEU A 425 18.62 2.00 -7.17
CA LEU A 425 17.84 0.75 -7.10
C LEU A 425 16.37 0.95 -6.72
N GLU A 426 16.02 2.06 -6.06
CA GLU A 426 14.62 2.42 -5.79
C GLU A 426 13.96 3.18 -6.96
N ARG A 427 14.76 3.73 -7.89
CA ARG A 427 14.30 4.40 -9.12
C ARG A 427 14.29 3.49 -10.36
N ARG A 428 14.90 2.29 -10.31
CA ARG A 428 14.90 1.26 -11.36
C ARG A 428 14.02 0.09 -10.95
#